data_AF-A0A2G9NFA1-F1
#
_entry.id   AF-A0A2G9NFA1-F1
#
_cell.length_a   1.000
_cell.length_b   1.000
_cell.length_c   1.000
_cell.angle_alpha   90.00
_cell.angle_beta   90.00
_cell.angle_gamma   90.00
#
_symmetry.space_group_name_H-M   'P 1'
#
loop_
_entity.id
_entity.type
_entity.pdbx_description
1 polymer ?
#
loop_
_entity_poly.entity_id
_entity_poly.type
_entity_poly.pdbx_seq_one_letter_code
_entity_poly.pdbx_strand_id
1 'polypeptide(L)'
;MKVSMVIFKLLFLGALFIISNQDLHLIDSSERGVFIDSYSFWLSTLFLHGREVTSFVVKFEWLPPKDMGGEGVIPKTDDKIFYGG
;
A
#
# COMPACT_ATOMS: atom_id res chain seq x y z
N MET A 1 -2.49 -10.28 17.85
CA MET A 1 -1.44 -11.31 18.05
C MET A 1 -1.01 -12.05 16.77
N LYS A 2 -1.88 -12.26 15.77
CA LYS A 2 -1.50 -12.99 14.54
C LYS A 2 -0.69 -12.13 13.54
N VAL A 3 -1.10 -10.87 13.34
CA VAL A 3 -0.46 -9.95 12.38
C VAL A 3 0.98 -9.61 12.80
N SER A 4 1.21 -9.35 14.08
CA SER A 4 2.56 -9.11 14.61
C SER A 4 3.49 -10.30 14.35
N MET A 5 2.99 -11.53 14.47
CA MET A 5 3.77 -12.74 14.18
C MET A 5 4.16 -12.84 12.71
N VAL A 6 3.27 -12.45 11.79
CA VAL A 6 3.56 -12.39 10.35
C VAL A 6 4.61 -11.32 10.05
N ILE A 7 4.51 -10.15 10.67
CA ILE A 7 5.49 -9.07 10.52
C ILE A 7 6.87 -9.53 11.00
N PHE A 8 6.96 -10.15 12.17
CA PHE A 8 8.23 -10.68 12.67
C PHE A 8 8.84 -11.71 11.73
N LYS A 9 8.04 -12.63 11.17
CA LYS A 9 8.53 -13.61 10.19
C LYS A 9 9.05 -12.93 8.93
N LEU A 10 8.34 -11.93 8.40
CA LEU A 10 8.77 -11.17 7.23
C LEU A 10 10.10 -10.44 7.48
N LEU A 11 10.23 -9.78 8.63
CA LEU A 11 11.48 -9.10 9.02
C LEU A 11 12.64 -10.09 9.16
N PHE A 12 12.39 -11.26 9.76
CA PHE A 12 13.39 -12.30 9.90
C PHE A 12 13.82 -12.90 8.54
N LEU A 13 12.86 -13.16 7.65
CA LEU A 13 13.13 -13.57 6.27
C LEU A 13 13.94 -12.52 5.50
N GLY A 14 13.62 -11.24 5.66
CA GLY A 14 14.38 -10.14 5.07
C GLY A 14 15.83 -10.10 5.56
N ALA A 15 16.05 -10.27 6.87
CA ALA A 15 17.39 -10.34 7.45
C ALA A 15 18.20 -11.51 6.88
N LEU A 16 17.60 -12.72 6.83
CA LEU A 16 18.25 -13.91 6.25
C LEU A 16 18.56 -13.74 4.76
N PHE A 17 17.66 -13.11 4.00
CA PHE A 17 17.86 -12.87 2.58
C PHE A 17 19.04 -11.92 2.31
N ILE A 18 19.20 -10.87 3.11
CA ILE A 18 20.33 -9.93 2.98
C ILE A 18 21.64 -10.63 3.33
N ILE A 19 21.68 -11.37 4.44
CA ILE A 19 22.86 -12.13 4.86
C ILE A 19 23.27 -13.12 3.77
N SER A 20 22.31 -13.85 3.20
CA SER A 20 22.58 -14.85 2.16
C SER A 20 22.99 -14.24 0.82
N ASN A 21 22.48 -13.06 0.43
CA ASN A 21 22.82 -12.45 -0.85
C ASN A 21 24.20 -11.78 -0.85
N GLN A 22 24.56 -11.17 0.28
CA GLN A 22 25.82 -10.45 0.43
C GLN A 22 26.92 -11.34 1.04
N ASP A 23 26.64 -12.63 1.25
CA ASP A 23 27.53 -13.63 1.87
C ASP A 23 28.18 -13.10 3.17
N LEU A 24 27.37 -12.44 4.00
CA LEU A 24 27.88 -11.70 5.17
C LEU A 24 28.13 -12.63 6.36
N HIS A 25 29.35 -12.60 6.85
CA HIS A 25 29.78 -13.19 8.11
C HIS A 25 29.62 -12.16 9.22
N LEU A 26 28.48 -12.20 9.92
CA LEU A 26 28.16 -11.28 11.02
C LEU A 26 29.14 -11.30 12.21
N ILE A 27 30.08 -12.26 12.23
CA ILE A 27 31.17 -12.31 13.21
C ILE A 27 32.19 -11.20 12.97
N ASP A 28 32.40 -10.80 11.71
CA ASP A 28 33.26 -9.68 11.34
C ASP A 28 32.54 -8.35 11.63
N SER A 29 33.22 -7.45 12.34
CA SER A 29 32.71 -6.11 12.64
C SER A 29 32.49 -5.23 11.42
N SER A 30 33.28 -5.41 10.36
CA SER A 30 33.16 -4.64 9.12
C SER A 30 31.90 -5.04 8.34
N GLU A 31 31.69 -6.35 8.17
CA GLU A 31 30.54 -6.91 7.46
C GLU A 31 29.22 -6.71 8.23
N ARG A 32 29.28 -6.65 9.56
CA ARG A 32 28.14 -6.25 10.39
C ARG A 32 27.68 -4.81 10.11
N GLY A 33 28.59 -3.89 9.79
CA GLY A 33 28.24 -2.54 9.37
C GLY A 33 27.43 -2.57 8.06
N VAL A 34 27.92 -3.33 7.08
CA VAL A 34 27.26 -3.53 5.79
C VAL A 34 25.86 -4.14 5.94
N PHE A 35 25.72 -5.11 6.86
CA PHE A 35 24.42 -5.69 7.19
C PHE A 35 23.45 -4.64 7.75
N ILE A 36 23.88 -3.84 8.73
CA ILE A 36 23.02 -2.84 9.39
C ILE A 36 22.56 -1.79 8.37
N ASP A 37 23.45 -1.30 7.52
CA ASP A 37 23.12 -0.32 6.49
C ASP A 37 22.15 -0.90 5.46
N SER A 38 22.43 -2.11 4.97
CA SER A 38 21.58 -2.80 3.98
C SER A 38 20.20 -3.15 4.55
N TYR A 39 20.14 -3.64 5.79
CA TYR A 39 18.90 -3.97 6.48
C TYR A 39 18.06 -2.73 6.79
N SER A 40 18.69 -1.64 7.22
CA SER A 40 18.01 -0.36 7.47
C SER A 40 17.45 0.24 6.19
N PHE A 41 18.22 0.21 5.11
CA PHE A 41 17.77 0.66 3.78
C PHE A 41 16.58 -0.17 3.28
N TRP A 42 16.67 -1.49 3.36
CA TRP A 42 15.59 -2.40 2.98
C TRP A 42 14.32 -2.14 3.79
N LEU A 43 14.43 -1.97 5.11
CA LEU A 43 13.31 -1.69 5.99
C LEU A 43 12.64 -0.34 5.63
N SER A 44 13.43 0.71 5.41
CA SER A 44 12.90 2.02 4.99
C SER A 44 12.12 1.94 3.68
N THR A 45 12.64 1.16 2.73
CA THR A 45 12.02 0.92 1.42
C THR A 45 10.70 0.16 1.58
N LEU A 46 10.66 -0.86 2.43
CA LEU A 46 9.45 -1.62 2.73
C LEU A 46 8.35 -0.73 3.31
N PHE A 47 8.69 0.19 4.23
CA PHE A 47 7.73 1.13 4.79
C PHE A 47 7.22 2.15 3.77
N LEU A 48 8.09 2.67 2.89
CA LEU A 48 7.69 3.61 1.84
C LEU A 48 6.66 2.96 0.89
N HIS A 49 6.99 1.79 0.35
CA HIS A 49 6.08 1.05 -0.54
C HIS A 49 4.81 0.59 0.20
N GLY A 50 4.94 0.18 1.46
CA GLY A 50 3.79 -0.19 2.30
C GLY A 50 2.80 0.98 2.46
N ARG A 51 3.30 2.20 2.66
CA ARG A 51 2.48 3.42 2.69
C ARG A 51 1.84 3.72 1.35
N GLU A 52 2.55 3.56 0.24
CA GLU A 52 1.99 3.77 -1.10
C GLU A 52 0.86 2.79 -1.39
N VAL A 53 1.08 1.49 -1.18
CA VAL A 53 0.07 0.44 -1.39
C VAL A 53 -1.14 0.64 -0.48
N THR A 54 -0.94 0.92 0.81
CA THR A 54 -2.06 1.18 1.72
C THR A 54 -2.80 2.46 1.36
N SER A 55 -2.09 3.53 0.95
CA SER A 55 -2.74 4.76 0.47
C SER A 55 -3.54 4.53 -0.80
N PHE A 56 -3.08 3.66 -1.69
CA PHE A 56 -3.77 3.28 -2.91
C PHE A 56 -5.04 2.49 -2.60
N VAL A 57 -4.96 1.48 -1.73
CA VAL A 57 -6.13 0.68 -1.30
C VAL A 57 -7.15 1.57 -0.60
N VAL A 58 -6.74 2.43 0.34
CA VAL A 58 -7.64 3.36 1.03
C VAL A 58 -8.30 4.33 0.04
N LYS A 59 -7.56 4.87 -0.94
CA LYS A 59 -8.16 5.72 -1.98
C LYS A 59 -9.16 4.96 -2.84
N PHE A 60 -8.88 3.70 -3.18
CA PHE A 60 -9.79 2.86 -3.97
C PHE A 60 -11.08 2.52 -3.23
N GLU A 61 -10.99 2.18 -1.94
CA GLU A 61 -12.17 1.90 -1.12
C GLU A 61 -12.96 3.16 -0.76
N TRP A 62 -12.29 4.32 -0.65
CA TRP A 62 -12.93 5.57 -0.26
C TRP A 62 -13.48 6.39 -1.43
N LEU A 63 -13.02 6.16 -2.67
CA LEU A 63 -13.54 6.87 -3.83
C LEU A 63 -15.03 6.52 -4.01
N PRO A 64 -15.97 7.45 -3.75
CA PRO A 64 -17.37 7.19 -4.08
C PRO A 64 -17.46 6.94 -5.59
N PRO A 65 -18.35 6.04 -6.05
CA PRO A 65 -18.50 5.77 -7.46
C PRO A 65 -18.68 7.10 -8.21
N LYS A 66 -17.95 7.24 -9.32
CA LYS A 66 -17.84 8.45 -10.15
C LYS A 66 -19.18 8.88 -10.78
N ASP A 67 -20.26 8.19 -10.42
CA ASP A 67 -21.59 8.27 -10.98
C ASP A 67 -22.54 9.05 -10.04
N MET A 68 -22.07 9.48 -8.87
CA MET A 68 -22.83 10.33 -7.94
C MET A 68 -22.21 11.73 -7.80
N GLY A 69 -21.81 12.31 -8.94
CA GLY A 69 -21.59 13.74 -9.09
C GLY A 69 -22.88 14.40 -9.51
N GLY A 70 -23.64 14.91 -8.55
CA GLY A 70 -24.80 15.75 -8.81
C GLY A 70 -24.38 17.07 -9.45
N GLU A 71 -24.54 17.16 -10.78
CA GLU A 71 -25.07 18.39 -11.35
C GLU A 71 -26.57 18.38 -11.10
N GLY A 72 -27.04 19.33 -10.30
CA GLY A 72 -28.46 19.66 -10.21
C GLY A 72 -28.93 20.21 -11.55
N VAL A 73 -29.20 19.33 -12.51
CA VAL A 73 -30.06 19.63 -13.66
C VAL A 73 -31.40 18.98 -13.36
N ILE A 74 -32.33 19.83 -12.93
CA ILE A 74 -33.75 19.55 -12.74
C ILE A 74 -34.29 18.90 -14.03
N PRO A 75 -34.78 17.64 -14.03
CA PRO A 75 -35.71 17.25 -15.06
C PRO A 75 -37.03 17.93 -14.68
N LYS A 76 -37.31 19.04 -15.35
CA LYS A 76 -38.63 19.67 -15.33
C LYS A 76 -39.58 18.70 -16.05
N THR A 77 -40.19 17.79 -15.31
CA THR A 77 -41.31 16.97 -15.78
C THR A 77 -42.63 17.58 -15.34
N ASP A 78 -42.84 18.82 -15.77
CA ASP A 78 -44.14 19.29 -16.22
C ASP A 78 -43.86 19.62 -17.69
N ASP A 79 -44.27 18.79 -18.65
CA ASP A 79 -45.56 19.00 -19.29
C ASP A 79 -46.19 17.67 -19.72
N LYS A 80 -47.40 17.41 -19.21
CA LYS A 80 -48.36 16.51 -19.84
C LYS A 80 -48.77 17.11 -21.18
N ILE A 81 -47.98 16.86 -22.23
CA ILE A 81 -48.37 17.19 -23.59
C ILE A 81 -49.26 16.05 -24.09
N PHE A 82 -50.57 16.29 -24.00
CA PHE A 82 -51.60 15.57 -24.72
C PHE A 82 -51.35 15.69 -26.24
N TYR A 83 -50.96 14.60 -26.87
CA TYR A 83 -51.21 14.27 -28.27
C TYR A 83 -51.58 12.79 -28.25
N GLY A 84 -52.70 12.28 -28.74
CA GLY A 84 -53.71 12.73 -29.68
C GLY A 84 -54.27 11.46 -30.32
N GLY A 85 -55.55 11.40 -30.69
CA GLY A 85 -56.16 10.27 -31.40
C GLY A 85 -57.52 9.88 -30.86
#